data_AF-A0A1V5SSU0-F1
#
_entry.id   AF-A0A1V5SSU0-F1
#
_cell.length_a   1.000
_cell.length_b   1.000
_cell.length_c   1.000
_cell.angle_alpha   90.00
_cell.angle_beta   90.00
_cell.angle_gamma   90.00
#
_symmetry.space_group_name_H-M   'P 1'
#
loop_
_entity.id
_entity.type
_entity.pdbx_description
1 polymer ?
#
loop_
_entity_poly.entity_id
_entity_poly.type
_entity_poly.pdbx_seq_one_letter_code
_entity_poly.pdbx_strand_id
1 'polypeptide(L)'
;MILHLGYELPVESPKTMAEDQERFTPEEVRIVKRQIRRNLEMIDAYIKKVDLFVNQERYPHREEFIEKLRKRLFLLMEENDTFRKVLWKHFQQETVGVVRT
;
A
#
# COMPACT_ATOMS: atom_id res chain seq x y z
N MET A 1 20.55 8.65 50.59
CA MET A 1 21.24 7.59 49.83
C MET A 1 20.64 7.56 48.44
N ILE A 2 21.46 7.82 47.42
CA ILE A 2 21.02 7.83 46.02
C ILE A 2 21.44 6.48 45.44
N LEU A 3 20.47 5.64 45.11
CA LEU A 3 20.71 4.36 44.42
C LEU A 3 20.89 4.67 42.94
N HIS A 4 22.12 4.55 42.43
CA HIS A 4 22.40 4.61 41.00
C HIS A 4 21.87 3.32 40.36
N LEU A 5 20.68 3.41 39.76
CA LEU A 5 20.11 2.36 38.93
C LEU A 5 20.93 2.32 37.63
N GLY A 6 21.99 1.51 37.61
CA GLY A 6 22.76 1.23 36.41
C GLY A 6 21.91 0.42 35.44
N TYR A 7 21.21 1.09 34.53
CA TYR A 7 20.68 0.44 33.35
C TYR A 7 21.88 0.09 32.47
N GLU A 8 22.17 -1.20 32.31
CA GLU A 8 23.02 -1.65 31.22
C GLU A 8 22.36 -1.16 29.92
N LEU A 9 22.99 -0.21 29.23
CA LEU A 9 22.55 0.13 27.89
C LEU A 9 22.60 -1.15 27.06
N PRO A 10 21.52 -1.51 26.34
CA PRO A 10 21.54 -2.66 25.46
C PRO A 10 22.71 -2.49 24.49
N VAL A 11 23.60 -3.48 24.46
CA VAL A 11 24.74 -3.51 23.53
C VAL A 11 24.18 -3.22 22.14
N GLU A 12 24.65 -2.13 21.53
CA GLU A 12 24.27 -1.77 20.17
C GLU A 12 24.62 -2.95 19.26
N SER A 13 23.60 -3.68 18.83
CA SER A 13 23.77 -4.71 17.82
C SER A 13 24.39 -4.04 16.59
N PRO A 14 25.41 -4.66 15.96
CA PRO A 14 26.04 -4.08 14.81
C PRO A 14 24.95 -3.77 13.78
N LYS A 15 24.94 -2.53 13.32
CA LYS A 15 24.09 -2.01 12.26
C LYS A 15 24.46 -2.74 10.98
N THR A 16 24.01 -3.99 10.84
CA THR A 16 24.13 -4.76 9.61
C THR A 16 23.44 -3.93 8.53
N MET A 17 24.24 -3.50 7.56
CA MET A 17 23.73 -2.93 6.33
C MET A 17 22.70 -3.92 5.78
N ALA A 18 21.50 -3.42 5.47
CA ALA A 18 20.36 -4.20 5.04
C ALA A 18 20.66 -4.98 3.74
N GLU A 19 21.26 -6.17 3.86
CA GLU A 19 21.28 -7.19 2.79
C GLU A 19 19.99 -8.02 2.77
N ASP A 20 19.15 -7.93 3.80
CA ASP A 20 17.83 -8.55 3.86
C ASP A 20 16.73 -7.60 3.36
N GLN A 21 16.84 -7.11 2.12
CA GLN A 21 15.61 -6.78 1.40
C GLN A 21 15.01 -8.12 0.96
N GLU A 22 14.21 -8.74 1.83
CA GLU A 22 13.46 -9.97 1.54
C GLU A 22 12.79 -9.81 0.17
N ARG A 23 13.33 -10.50 -0.83
CA ARG A 23 12.77 -10.50 -2.17
C ARG A 23 11.44 -11.21 -2.09
N PHE A 24 10.38 -10.60 -2.61
CA PHE A 24 9.09 -11.28 -2.68
C PHE A 24 9.24 -12.61 -3.41
N THR A 25 8.64 -13.63 -2.83
CA THR A 25 8.45 -14.92 -3.48
C THR A 25 7.54 -14.75 -4.70
N PRO A 26 7.64 -15.65 -5.70
CA PRO A 26 6.76 -15.61 -6.87
C PRO A 26 5.27 -15.68 -6.51
N GLU A 27 4.92 -16.33 -5.39
CA GLU A 27 3.55 -16.41 -4.90
C GLU A 27 3.04 -15.07 -4.38
N GLU A 28 3.85 -14.35 -3.61
CA GLU A 28 3.53 -13.01 -3.11
C GLU A 28 3.33 -12.02 -4.27
N VAL A 29 4.19 -12.07 -5.29
CA VAL A 29 4.01 -11.26 -6.51
C VAL A 29 2.67 -11.57 -7.20
N ARG A 30 2.26 -12.84 -7.26
CA ARG A 30 0.95 -13.23 -7.82
C ARG A 30 -0.21 -12.71 -6.97
N ILE A 31 -0.08 -12.74 -5.63
CA ILE A 31 -1.08 -12.20 -4.71
C ILE A 31 -1.22 -10.70 -4.92
N VAL A 32 -0.11 -9.95 -4.94
CA VAL A 32 -0.14 -8.48 -5.12
C VAL A 32 -0.74 -8.12 -6.47
N LYS A 33 -0.35 -8.79 -7.56
CA LYS A 33 -0.96 -8.59 -8.89
C LYS A 33 -2.47 -8.86 -8.88
N ARG A 34 -2.92 -9.89 -8.15
CA ARG A 34 -4.35 -10.20 -8.01
C ARG A 34 -5.09 -9.11 -7.23
N GLN A 35 -4.50 -8.59 -6.16
CA GLN A 35 -5.11 -7.51 -5.38
C GLN A 35 -5.18 -6.20 -6.15
N ILE A 36 -4.15 -5.87 -6.95
CA ILE A 36 -4.20 -4.70 -7.83
C ILE A 36 -5.40 -4.78 -8.79
N ARG A 37 -5.66 -5.95 -9.39
CA ARG A 37 -6.80 -6.14 -10.30
C ARG A 37 -8.14 -6.00 -9.58
N ARG A 38 -8.31 -6.66 -8.43
CA ARG A 38 -9.54 -6.57 -7.63
C ARG A 38 -9.81 -5.14 -7.15
N ASN A 39 -8.77 -4.44 -6.69
CA ASN A 39 -8.90 -3.06 -6.27
C ASN A 39 -9.29 -2.16 -7.46
N LEU A 40 -8.77 -2.41 -8.66
CA LEU A 40 -9.17 -1.68 -9.87
C LEU A 40 -10.66 -1.87 -10.18
N GLU A 41 -11.15 -3.12 -10.17
CA GLU A 41 -12.56 -3.43 -10.39
C GLU A 41 -13.48 -2.73 -9.38
N MET A 42 -13.07 -2.70 -8.10
CA MET A 42 -13.82 -1.98 -7.07
C MET A 42 -13.79 -0.46 -7.27
N ILE A 43 -12.62 0.10 -7.59
CA ILE A 43 -12.46 1.54 -7.89
C ILE A 43 -13.41 1.94 -9.02
N ASP A 44 -13.44 1.18 -10.12
CA ASP A 44 -14.33 1.45 -11.26
C ASP A 44 -15.79 1.40 -10.85
N ALA A 45 -16.19 0.43 -10.02
CA ALA A 45 -17.56 0.33 -9.52
C ALA A 45 -17.93 1.53 -8.62
N TYR A 46 -17.01 1.99 -7.77
CA TYR A 46 -17.24 3.17 -6.92
C TYR A 46 -17.32 4.46 -7.75
N ILE A 47 -16.48 4.63 -8.77
CA ILE A 47 -16.53 5.78 -9.68
C ILE A 47 -17.89 5.83 -10.37
N LYS A 48 -18.37 4.71 -10.94
CA LYS A 48 -19.69 4.63 -11.58
C LYS A 48 -20.83 4.97 -10.63
N LYS A 49 -20.76 4.49 -9.38
CA LYS A 49 -21.77 4.83 -8.35
C LYS A 49 -21.77 6.31 -8.01
N VAL A 50 -20.58 6.91 -7.82
CA VAL A 50 -20.47 8.35 -7.53
C VAL A 50 -20.99 9.18 -8.71
N ASP A 51 -20.66 8.79 -9.95
CA ASP A 51 -21.14 9.45 -11.16
C ASP A 51 -22.68 9.40 -11.27
N LEU A 52 -23.28 8.23 -11.03
CA LEU A 52 -24.74 8.06 -10.99
C LEU A 52 -25.38 9.01 -9.97
N PHE A 53 -24.90 9.02 -8.73
CA PHE A 53 -25.50 9.81 -7.66
C PHE A 53 -25.31 11.33 -7.83
N VAL A 54 -24.16 11.76 -8.36
CA VAL A 54 -23.84 13.19 -8.50
C VAL A 54 -24.43 13.78 -9.77
N ASN A 55 -24.25 13.09 -10.92
CA ASN A 55 -24.56 13.67 -12.22
C ASN A 55 -25.94 13.29 -12.74
N GLN A 56 -26.35 12.03 -12.56
CA GLN A 56 -27.61 11.53 -13.14
C GLN A 56 -28.80 11.78 -12.21
N GLU A 57 -28.68 11.41 -10.93
CA GLU A 57 -29.81 11.48 -10.00
C GLU A 57 -29.88 12.80 -9.20
N ARG A 58 -28.79 13.58 -9.16
CA ARG A 58 -28.69 14.88 -8.46
C ARG A 58 -29.31 14.88 -7.06
N TYR A 59 -29.12 13.83 -6.26
CA TYR A 59 -29.77 13.70 -4.95
C TYR A 59 -29.14 14.62 -3.90
N PRO A 60 -29.83 15.69 -3.45
CA PRO A 60 -29.26 16.66 -2.52
C PRO A 60 -29.27 16.17 -1.06
N HIS A 61 -29.92 15.05 -0.74
CA HIS A 61 -30.03 14.51 0.63
C HIS A 61 -29.06 13.37 0.94
N ARG A 62 -28.10 13.08 0.05
CA ARG A 62 -27.11 12.02 0.24
C ARG A 62 -25.67 12.51 0.16
N GLU A 63 -25.42 13.80 0.38
CA GLU A 63 -24.06 14.36 0.38
C GLU A 63 -23.11 13.61 1.33
N GLU A 64 -23.54 13.34 2.56
CA GLU A 64 -22.72 12.56 3.52
C GLU A 64 -22.41 11.15 3.02
N PHE A 65 -23.34 10.53 2.29
CA PHE A 65 -23.15 9.20 1.73
C PHE A 65 -22.18 9.23 0.55
N ILE A 66 -22.32 10.20 -0.35
CA ILE A 66 -21.39 10.43 -1.47
C ILE A 66 -19.99 10.71 -0.92
N GLU A 67 -19.87 11.50 0.13
CA GLU A 67 -18.60 11.80 0.76
C GLU A 67 -17.94 10.56 1.40
N LYS A 68 -18.74 9.68 2.03
CA LYS A 68 -18.25 8.36 2.50
C LYS A 68 -17.75 7.49 1.34
N LEU A 69 -18.45 7.48 0.20
CA LEU A 69 -18.01 6.75 -0.99
C LEU A 69 -16.69 7.31 -1.55
N ARG A 70 -16.54 8.64 -1.62
CA ARG A 70 -15.32 9.30 -2.06
C ARG A 70 -14.13 9.01 -1.16
N LYS A 71 -14.31 9.07 0.16
CA LYS A 71 -13.27 8.69 1.14
C LYS A 71 -12.84 7.23 0.96
N ARG A 72 -13.79 6.32 0.75
CA ARG A 72 -13.48 4.91 0.52
C ARG A 72 -12.73 4.70 -0.80
N LEU A 73 -13.16 5.39 -1.85
CA LEU A 73 -12.49 5.39 -3.16
C LEU A 73 -11.04 5.86 -3.04
N PHE A 74 -10.81 6.97 -2.32
CA PHE A 74 -9.47 7.51 -2.09
C PHE A 74 -8.54 6.48 -1.43
N LEU A 75 -8.99 5.83 -0.36
CA LEU A 75 -8.20 4.79 0.32
C LEU A 75 -7.86 3.61 -0.61
N LEU A 76 -8.82 3.17 -1.43
CA LEU A 76 -8.58 2.08 -2.38
C LEU A 76 -7.57 2.46 -3.46
N MET A 77 -7.60 3.71 -3.92
CA MET A 77 -6.62 4.23 -4.87
C MET A 77 -5.21 4.30 -4.27
N GLU A 78 -5.09 4.79 -3.03
CA GLU A 78 -3.81 4.87 -2.30
C GLU A 78 -3.22 3.48 -2.04
N GLU A 79 -4.06 2.51 -1.64
CA GLU A 79 -3.66 1.13 -1.46
C GLU A 79 -3.16 0.51 -2.79
N ASN A 80 -3.89 0.74 -3.89
CA ASN A 80 -3.49 0.26 -5.21
C ASN A 80 -2.15 0.86 -5.66
N ASP A 81 -1.94 2.16 -5.45
CA ASP A 81 -0.69 2.85 -5.78
C ASP A 81 0.48 2.30 -4.96
N THR A 82 0.25 2.04 -3.67
CA THR A 82 1.24 1.40 -2.79
C THR A 82 1.63 0.02 -3.31
N PHE A 83 0.67 -0.84 -3.67
CA PHE A 83 0.96 -2.14 -4.26
C PHE A 83 1.72 -2.05 -5.59
N ARG A 84 1.41 -1.08 -6.44
CA ARG A 84 2.15 -0.84 -7.69
C ARG A 84 3.59 -0.41 -7.41
N LYS A 85 3.82 0.50 -6.46
CA LYS A 85 5.17 0.94 -6.06
C LYS A 85 5.99 -0.21 -5.50
N VAL A 86 5.39 -1.06 -4.68
CA VAL A 86 6.04 -2.24 -4.11
C VAL A 86 6.45 -3.22 -5.22
N LEU A 87 5.54 -3.55 -6.15
CA LEU A 87 5.88 -4.39 -7.30
C LEU A 87 6.96 -3.78 -8.20
N TRP A 88 6.90 -2.46 -8.42
CA TRP A 88 7.89 -1.76 -9.23
C TRP A 88 9.29 -1.83 -8.61
N LYS A 89 9.40 -1.60 -7.30
CA LYS A 89 10.66 -1.73 -6.57
C LYS A 89 11.23 -3.15 -6.64
N HIS A 90 10.36 -4.16 -6.49
CA HIS A 90 10.75 -5.56 -6.64
C HIS A 90 11.28 -5.86 -8.05
N PHE A 91 10.57 -5.41 -9.10
CA PHE A 91 11.02 -5.55 -10.48
C PHE A 91 12.36 -4.84 -10.75
N GLN A 92 12.58 -3.67 -10.16
CA GLN A 92 13.86 -2.96 -10.26
C GLN A 92 15.00 -3.75 -9.58
N GLN A 93 14.76 -4.36 -8.42
CA GLN A 93 15.75 -5.22 -7.75
C GLN A 93 16.11 -6.45 -8.60
N GLU A 94 15.12 -7.08 -9.23
CA GLU A 94 15.35 -8.20 -10.17
C GLU A 94 16.18 -7.75 -11.38
N THR A 95 15.81 -6.63 -12.01
CA THR A 95 16.47 -6.13 -13.21
C THR A 95 17.90 -5.67 -12.94
N VAL A 96 18.15 -4.96 -11.83
CA VAL A 96 19.49 -4.48 -11.45
C VAL A 96 20.40 -5.62 -10.97
N GLY A 97 19.84 -6.68 -10.38
CA GLY A 97 20.58 -7.88 -10.01
C GLY A 97 21.09 -8.70 -11.19
N VAL A 98 20.37 -8.69 -12.32
CA VAL A 98 20.75 -9.42 -13.56
C VAL A 98 21.87 -8.73 -14.35
N VAL A 99 22.06 -7.42 -14.19
CA VAL A 99 23.11 -6.65 -14.91
C VAL A 99 24.51 -6.79 -14.27
N ARG A 100 24.60 -7.38 -13.08
CA ARG A 100 25.86 -7.54 -12.32
C ARG A 100 26.49 -8.94 -12.38
N THR A 101 25.98 -9.83 -13.23
CA THR A 101 26.55 -11.15 -13.53
C THR A 101 26.89 -11.25 -15.01
#